data_AF-A0A383DWV3-F1
#
_entry.id   AF-A0A383DWV3-F1
#
_cell.length_a   1.000
_cell.length_b   1.000
_cell.length_c   1.000
_cell.angle_alpha   90.00
_cell.angle_beta   90.00
_cell.angle_gamma   90.00
#
_symmetry.space_group_name_H-M   'P 1'
#
loop_
_entity.id
_entity.type
_entity.pdbx_description
1 polymer ?
#
loop_
_entity_poly.entity_id
_entity_poly.type
_entity_poly.pdbx_seq_one_letter_code
_entity_poly.pdbx_strand_id
1 'polypeptide(L)'
;GYYIPSESHFKLTSTGRGHFLTMLKADEGINEAIWKTLPGFFWCAPVERSRPGSSVLATHSTKRNEYGYLPVLITRPFGAGEVLFMGTDAAWRWRRGVEDLYHYRFWGQVVRWMAHKRKMAQGQGMRLTFSPENPKVGDEVFLQATMLDLSGGTTAPDLRARITAPDGSTSDLEFAAIEGGWGVFKTKMTVQQGGVYALNLYSPSGSQKLDTEIVVDKPTLEKIGQPTNAKVL
;
A
#
# COMPACT_ATOMS: atom_id res chain seq x y z
N GLY A 1 -8.85 -24.07 0.77
CA GLY A 1 -7.56 -24.02 1.50
C GLY A 1 -6.98 -25.41 1.57
N TYR A 2 -5.68 -25.52 1.81
CA TYR A 2 -4.98 -26.80 1.90
C TYR A 2 -3.95 -26.80 3.03
N TYR A 3 -3.70 -27.99 3.59
CA TYR A 3 -2.64 -28.22 4.56
C TYR A 3 -1.28 -28.35 3.86
N ILE A 4 -0.22 -27.94 4.54
CA ILE A 4 1.15 -27.91 4.08
C ILE A 4 1.99 -28.78 5.03
N PRO A 5 2.67 -29.82 4.53
CA PRO A 5 3.46 -30.73 5.37
C PRO A 5 4.61 -30.07 6.13
N SER A 6 5.15 -28.98 5.58
CA SER A 6 6.24 -28.20 6.17
C SER A 6 5.81 -26.76 6.41
N GLU A 7 6.46 -26.10 7.36
CA GLU A 7 6.14 -24.70 7.70
C GLU A 7 6.44 -23.76 6.53
N SER A 8 5.39 -23.11 6.04
CA SER A 8 5.50 -22.10 4.99
C SER A 8 5.53 -20.71 5.58
N HIS A 9 6.29 -19.81 4.98
CA HIS A 9 6.45 -18.44 5.47
C HIS A 9 5.77 -17.44 4.55
N PHE A 10 5.42 -16.28 5.10
CA PHE A 10 5.03 -15.11 4.33
C PHE A 10 6.26 -14.53 3.63
N LYS A 11 6.08 -14.05 2.41
CA LYS A 11 7.07 -13.24 1.70
C LYS A 11 6.42 -11.89 1.36
N LEU A 12 6.94 -10.81 1.94
CA LEU A 12 6.47 -9.48 1.61
C LEU A 12 6.76 -9.17 0.14
N THR A 13 5.79 -8.54 -0.53
CA THR A 13 5.97 -7.99 -1.88
C THR A 13 6.74 -6.67 -1.81
N SER A 14 7.05 -6.03 -2.95
CA SER A 14 7.52 -4.64 -2.95
C SER A 14 6.53 -3.72 -2.25
N THR A 15 5.24 -3.80 -2.60
CA THR A 15 4.17 -3.02 -1.97
C THR A 15 4.08 -3.28 -0.47
N GLY A 16 4.13 -4.54 -0.03
CA GLY A 16 4.01 -4.88 1.39
C GLY A 16 5.23 -4.55 2.23
N ARG A 17 6.41 -4.29 1.67
CA ARG A 17 7.58 -3.89 2.47
C ARG A 17 7.41 -2.51 3.10
N GLY A 18 6.81 -1.58 2.34
CA GLY A 18 6.55 -0.21 2.80
C GLY A 18 5.12 0.07 3.25
N HIS A 19 4.22 -0.92 3.23
CA HIS A 19 2.81 -0.71 3.60
C HIS A 19 2.63 -0.65 5.12
N PHE A 20 1.83 0.30 5.62
CA PHE A 20 1.63 0.54 7.04
C PHE A 20 1.13 -0.69 7.81
N LEU A 21 0.21 -1.46 7.22
CA LEU A 21 -0.31 -2.72 7.79
C LEU A 21 0.76 -3.78 8.08
N THR A 22 1.87 -3.74 7.36
CA THR A 22 2.93 -4.75 7.43
C THR A 22 4.20 -4.18 8.07
N MET A 23 4.18 -2.93 8.55
CA MET A 23 5.32 -2.27 9.18
C MET A 23 5.46 -2.59 10.67
N LEU A 24 5.97 -3.78 11.01
CA LEU A 24 6.18 -4.17 12.42
C LEU A 24 7.25 -3.30 13.11
N LYS A 25 8.18 -2.77 12.32
CA LYS A 25 9.16 -1.72 12.65
C LYS A 25 9.13 -0.64 11.57
N ALA A 26 9.61 0.56 11.91
CA ALA A 26 9.58 1.71 11.02
C ALA A 26 10.58 1.62 9.85
N ASP A 27 11.70 0.93 10.05
CA ASP A 27 12.69 0.69 9.00
C ASP A 27 12.30 -0.52 8.15
N GLU A 28 12.24 -0.36 6.83
CA GLU A 28 11.81 -1.40 5.89
C GLU A 28 12.74 -2.62 5.86
N GLY A 29 14.06 -2.40 5.98
CA GLY A 29 15.05 -3.48 5.96
C GLY A 29 14.95 -4.35 7.21
N ILE A 30 14.85 -3.72 8.37
CA ILE A 30 14.59 -4.40 9.65
C ILE A 30 13.21 -5.05 9.64
N ASN A 31 12.19 -4.40 9.07
CA ASN A 31 10.85 -4.96 8.96
C ASN A 31 10.86 -6.25 8.13
N GLU A 32 11.50 -6.25 6.95
CA GLU A 32 11.61 -7.44 6.12
C GLU A 32 12.35 -8.58 6.84
N ALA A 33 13.41 -8.25 7.59
CA ALA A 33 14.13 -9.23 8.40
C ALA A 33 13.24 -9.85 9.49
N ILE A 34 12.45 -9.03 10.20
CA ILE A 34 11.49 -9.51 11.21
C ILE A 34 10.48 -10.46 10.57
N TRP A 35 9.89 -10.09 9.42
CA TRP A 35 8.92 -10.94 8.73
C TRP A 35 9.45 -12.33 8.36
N LYS A 36 10.75 -12.45 8.06
CA LYS A 36 11.41 -13.75 7.81
C LYS A 36 11.58 -14.60 9.06
N THR A 37 11.63 -13.98 10.24
CA THR A 37 11.75 -14.67 11.54
C THR A 37 10.41 -15.05 12.15
N LEU A 38 9.30 -14.48 11.65
CA LEU A 38 7.98 -14.79 12.18
C LEU A 38 7.65 -16.27 11.94
N PRO A 39 7.03 -16.94 12.94
CA PRO A 39 6.50 -18.28 12.74
C PRO A 39 5.59 -18.34 11.51
N GLY A 40 5.80 -19.37 10.71
CA GLY A 40 5.05 -19.61 9.49
C GLY A 40 3.68 -20.23 9.74
N PHE A 41 3.11 -20.77 8.67
CA PHE A 41 1.81 -21.39 8.61
C PHE A 41 1.88 -22.78 7.98
N PHE A 42 1.00 -23.67 8.45
CA PHE A 42 0.83 -25.03 7.94
C PHE A 42 -0.48 -25.19 7.17
N TRP A 43 -1.32 -24.16 7.13
CA TRP A 43 -2.53 -24.14 6.34
C TRP A 43 -2.69 -22.79 5.68
N CYS A 44 -3.11 -22.78 4.42
CA CYS A 44 -3.49 -21.55 3.74
C CYS A 44 -4.59 -21.77 2.70
N ALA A 45 -5.36 -20.72 2.46
CA ALA A 45 -6.27 -20.56 1.33
C ALA A 45 -5.78 -19.35 0.52
N PRO A 46 -4.70 -19.49 -0.27
CA PRO A 46 -4.17 -18.39 -1.04
C PRO A 46 -5.09 -18.07 -2.21
N VAL A 47 -4.97 -16.86 -2.75
CA VAL A 47 -5.71 -16.45 -3.94
C VAL A 47 -4.93 -16.91 -5.19
N GLU A 48 -5.63 -17.37 -6.22
CA GLU A 48 -4.99 -17.77 -7.49
C GLU A 48 -4.50 -16.55 -8.27
N ARG A 49 -5.34 -15.53 -8.40
CA ARG A 49 -5.01 -14.27 -9.06
C ARG A 49 -5.67 -13.10 -8.33
N SER A 50 -4.89 -12.09 -7.96
CA SER A 50 -5.43 -10.88 -7.36
C SER A 50 -6.29 -10.11 -8.35
N ARG A 51 -7.46 -9.63 -7.92
CA ARG A 51 -8.30 -8.75 -8.75
C ARG A 51 -7.61 -7.41 -9.01
N PRO A 52 -7.81 -6.77 -10.18
CA PRO A 52 -7.40 -5.39 -10.38
C PRO A 52 -7.88 -4.49 -9.25
N GLY A 53 -7.04 -3.54 -8.87
CA GLY A 53 -7.31 -2.63 -7.76
C GLY A 53 -6.90 -3.14 -6.37
N SER A 54 -6.42 -4.38 -6.26
CA SER A 54 -5.94 -4.95 -4.99
C SER A 54 -4.45 -4.68 -4.79
N SER A 55 -4.06 -4.42 -3.55
CA SER A 55 -2.66 -4.37 -3.11
C SER A 55 -2.30 -5.71 -2.48
N VAL A 56 -1.42 -6.48 -3.13
CA VAL A 56 -0.88 -7.72 -2.57
C VAL A 56 0.26 -7.36 -1.64
N LEU A 57 0.09 -7.54 -0.34
CA LEU A 57 1.08 -7.17 0.68
C LEU A 57 2.04 -8.32 0.97
N ALA A 58 1.55 -9.56 1.01
CA ALA A 58 2.39 -10.73 1.18
C ALA A 58 1.89 -11.89 0.34
N THR A 59 2.84 -12.70 -0.12
CA THR A 59 2.59 -13.94 -0.86
C THR A 59 3.08 -15.14 -0.06
N HIS A 60 2.74 -16.32 -0.54
CA HIS A 60 3.42 -17.53 -0.15
C HIS A 60 4.91 -17.44 -0.54
N SER A 61 5.81 -17.90 0.32
CA SER A 61 7.27 -17.85 0.11
C SER A 61 7.79 -18.76 -1.01
N THR A 62 7.20 -19.94 -1.18
CA THR A 62 7.63 -20.94 -2.17
C THR A 62 6.62 -21.24 -3.29
N LYS A 63 5.31 -21.27 -3.01
CA LYS A 63 4.28 -21.65 -3.99
C LYS A 63 4.01 -20.55 -5.02
N ARG A 64 3.96 -20.93 -6.29
CA ARG A 64 3.71 -20.05 -7.45
C ARG A 64 2.74 -20.69 -8.45
N ASN A 65 2.12 -19.86 -9.27
CA ASN A 65 1.40 -20.23 -10.50
C ASN A 65 1.87 -19.34 -11.68
N GLU A 66 1.14 -19.36 -12.79
CA GLU A 66 1.41 -18.55 -13.99
C GLU A 66 1.41 -17.03 -13.72
N TYR A 67 0.77 -16.56 -12.64
CA TYR A 67 0.72 -15.15 -12.24
C TYR A 67 1.78 -14.77 -11.19
N GLY A 68 2.66 -15.70 -10.79
CA GLY A 68 3.72 -15.46 -9.81
C GLY A 68 3.48 -16.17 -8.47
N TYR A 69 4.02 -15.63 -7.38
CA TYR A 69 3.79 -16.20 -6.04
C TYR A 69 2.35 -16.01 -5.61
N LEU A 70 1.76 -17.05 -5.01
CA LEU A 70 0.36 -17.04 -4.62
C LEU A 70 0.11 -15.98 -3.53
N PRO A 71 -0.77 -14.98 -3.75
CA PRO A 71 -1.14 -13.98 -2.74
C PRO A 71 -1.77 -14.60 -1.49
N VAL A 72 -1.34 -14.15 -0.30
CA VAL A 72 -1.87 -14.62 1.00
C VAL A 72 -2.36 -13.47 1.86
N LEU A 73 -1.77 -12.28 1.76
CA LEU A 73 -2.21 -11.08 2.46
C LEU A 73 -2.47 -9.97 1.45
N ILE A 74 -3.71 -9.50 1.38
CA ILE A 74 -4.19 -8.61 0.33
C ILE A 74 -5.10 -7.56 0.93
N THR A 75 -4.97 -6.32 0.49
CA THR A 75 -5.96 -5.28 0.74
C THR A 75 -6.64 -4.86 -0.54
N ARG A 76 -7.91 -4.46 -0.44
CA ARG A 76 -8.65 -3.89 -1.56
C ARG A 76 -9.71 -2.91 -1.06
N PRO A 77 -9.86 -1.75 -1.72
CA PRO A 77 -11.03 -0.91 -1.53
C PRO A 77 -12.30 -1.59 -2.02
N PHE A 78 -13.37 -1.49 -1.24
CA PHE A 78 -14.71 -1.90 -1.65
C PHE A 78 -15.75 -0.96 -1.06
N GLY A 79 -16.47 -0.25 -1.92
CA GLY A 79 -17.38 0.80 -1.46
C GLY A 79 -16.61 1.92 -0.72
N ALA A 80 -17.23 2.44 0.34
CA ALA A 80 -16.62 3.39 1.26
C ALA A 80 -15.64 2.75 2.27
N GLY A 81 -15.36 1.44 2.16
CA GLY A 81 -14.57 0.68 3.12
C GLY A 81 -13.29 0.08 2.52
N GLU A 82 -12.54 -0.56 3.41
CA GLU A 82 -11.41 -1.43 3.07
C GLU A 82 -11.76 -2.89 3.36
N VAL A 83 -11.21 -3.78 2.55
CA VAL A 83 -11.22 -5.22 2.80
C VAL A 83 -9.79 -5.68 2.97
N LEU A 84 -9.51 -6.32 4.10
CA LEU A 84 -8.31 -7.10 4.32
C LEU A 84 -8.64 -8.58 4.14
N PHE A 85 -7.90 -9.25 3.27
CA PHE A 85 -7.92 -10.70 3.13
C PHE A 85 -6.60 -11.27 3.65
N MET A 86 -6.68 -12.18 4.62
CA MET A 86 -5.56 -12.97 5.11
C MET A 86 -5.91 -14.46 4.93
N GLY A 87 -5.26 -15.10 3.96
CA GLY A 87 -5.51 -16.48 3.54
C GLY A 87 -4.90 -17.53 4.47
N THR A 88 -4.72 -17.24 5.75
CA THR A 88 -4.24 -18.18 6.77
C THR A 88 -4.71 -17.73 8.14
N ASP A 89 -4.85 -18.68 9.05
CA ASP A 89 -5.22 -18.49 10.45
C ASP A 89 -3.99 -18.33 11.36
N ALA A 90 -2.77 -18.51 10.85
CA ALA A 90 -1.55 -18.67 11.64
C ALA A 90 -1.02 -17.40 12.34
N ALA A 91 -1.65 -16.24 12.17
CA ALA A 91 -1.16 -14.98 12.75
C ALA A 91 -1.09 -14.99 14.30
N TRP A 92 -1.83 -15.87 14.97
CA TRP A 92 -1.71 -16.09 16.43
C TRP A 92 -0.34 -16.65 16.82
N ARG A 93 0.33 -17.39 15.93
CA ARG A 93 1.64 -18.01 16.19
C ARG A 93 2.75 -16.99 16.37
N TRP A 94 2.56 -15.76 15.88
CA TRP A 94 3.49 -14.65 16.05
C TRP A 94 3.66 -14.21 17.52
N ARG A 95 2.93 -14.86 18.45
CA ARG A 95 3.16 -14.73 19.88
C ARG A 95 4.32 -15.58 20.42
N ARG A 96 4.80 -16.55 19.63
CA ARG A 96 5.80 -17.53 20.07
C ARG A 96 7.16 -16.85 20.29
N GLY A 97 7.71 -16.99 21.50
CA GLY A 97 9.08 -16.58 21.83
C GLY A 97 9.28 -15.07 22.04
N VAL A 98 8.26 -14.25 21.78
CA VAL A 98 8.29 -12.79 21.94
C VAL A 98 7.00 -12.23 22.55
N GLU A 99 6.21 -13.10 23.17
CA GLU A 99 4.86 -12.83 23.67
C GLU A 99 4.07 -11.96 22.69
N ASP A 100 3.45 -10.88 23.14
CA ASP A 100 2.46 -10.16 22.37
C ASP A 100 3.02 -9.12 21.38
N LEU A 101 4.34 -9.06 21.18
CA LEU A 101 4.98 -7.97 20.42
C LEU A 101 4.48 -7.84 18.98
N TYR A 102 4.62 -8.87 18.14
CA TYR A 102 4.33 -8.76 16.70
C TYR A 102 2.85 -8.97 16.37
N HIS A 103 2.20 -9.87 17.09
CA HIS A 103 0.77 -10.13 16.92
C HIS A 103 -0.08 -8.87 17.20
N TYR A 104 0.14 -8.22 18.35
CA TYR A 104 -0.61 -7.00 18.67
C TYR A 104 -0.21 -5.83 17.79
N ARG A 105 1.06 -5.70 17.40
CA ARG A 105 1.49 -4.64 16.47
C ARG A 105 0.76 -4.74 15.14
N PHE A 106 0.73 -5.93 14.54
CA PHE A 106 0.05 -6.16 13.28
C PHE A 106 -1.45 -5.84 13.38
N TRP A 107 -2.16 -6.46 14.33
CA TRP A 107 -3.61 -6.25 14.45
C TRP A 107 -3.96 -4.82 14.88
N GLY A 108 -3.12 -4.18 15.70
CA GLY A 108 -3.26 -2.76 16.02
C GLY A 108 -3.05 -1.85 14.81
N GLN A 109 -2.20 -2.20 13.85
CA GLN A 109 -2.09 -1.50 12.57
C GLN A 109 -3.30 -1.74 11.70
N VAL A 110 -3.78 -2.98 11.60
CA VAL A 110 -5.02 -3.32 10.88
C VAL A 110 -6.19 -2.47 11.37
N VAL A 111 -6.46 -2.48 12.67
CA VAL A 111 -7.59 -1.72 13.23
C VAL A 111 -7.44 -0.22 12.98
N ARG A 112 -6.24 0.36 13.20
CA ARG A 112 -6.00 1.79 12.97
C ARG A 112 -6.16 2.18 11.50
N TRP A 113 -5.62 1.38 10.59
CA TRP A 113 -5.68 1.62 9.16
C TRP A 113 -7.11 1.55 8.63
N MET A 114 -7.87 0.52 9.05
CA MET A 114 -9.29 0.38 8.70
C MET A 114 -10.13 1.55 9.25
N ALA A 115 -9.82 2.02 10.46
CA ALA A 115 -10.52 3.16 11.07
C ALA A 115 -10.21 4.49 10.35
N HIS A 116 -8.95 4.71 9.93
CA HIS A 116 -8.53 5.94 9.26
C HIS A 116 -9.14 6.09 7.86
N LYS A 117 -9.17 5.01 7.06
CA LYS A 117 -9.72 5.05 5.70
C LYS A 117 -11.22 5.32 5.65
N ARG A 118 -11.99 4.93 6.68
CA ARG A 118 -13.41 5.29 6.81
C ARG A 118 -13.63 6.80 6.93
N LYS A 119 -12.73 7.53 7.60
CA LYS A 119 -12.82 9.01 7.70
C LYS A 119 -12.51 9.68 6.36
N MET A 120 -11.57 9.15 5.59
CA MET A 120 -11.24 9.63 4.23
C MET A 120 -12.33 9.35 3.19
N ALA A 121 -13.27 8.45 3.47
CA ALA A 121 -14.41 8.16 2.60
C ALA A 121 -15.59 9.15 2.78
N GLN A 122 -15.51 10.10 3.72
CA GLN A 122 -16.47 11.22 3.79
C GLN A 122 -16.13 12.27 2.72
N GLY A 123 -16.47 11.95 1.46
CA GLY A 123 -16.29 12.86 0.33
C GLY A 123 -16.64 12.20 -1.01
N GLN A 124 -17.90 12.33 -1.44
CA GLN A 124 -18.28 12.44 -2.86
C GLN A 124 -17.87 11.33 -3.85
N GLY A 125 -17.96 10.05 -3.47
CA GLY A 125 -18.03 8.94 -4.44
C GLY A 125 -16.75 8.64 -5.24
N MET A 126 -15.62 9.24 -4.86
CA MET A 126 -14.31 8.97 -5.47
C MET A 126 -13.25 8.72 -4.41
N ARG A 127 -12.31 7.84 -4.71
CA ARG A 127 -11.26 7.45 -3.77
C ARG A 127 -9.90 7.35 -4.46
N LEU A 128 -8.86 7.91 -3.84
CA LEU A 128 -7.48 7.74 -4.26
C LEU A 128 -6.71 6.81 -3.29
N THR A 129 -5.88 5.95 -3.87
CA THR A 129 -4.84 5.18 -3.19
C THR A 129 -3.54 5.35 -3.95
N PHE A 130 -2.41 5.33 -3.26
CA PHE A 130 -1.11 5.48 -3.90
C PHE A 130 -0.09 4.50 -3.31
N SER A 131 0.93 4.16 -4.08
CA SER A 131 2.02 3.26 -3.69
C SER A 131 3.35 3.79 -4.24
N PRO A 132 4.43 3.85 -3.45
CA PRO A 132 4.51 3.47 -2.03
C PRO A 132 3.71 4.41 -1.10
N GLU A 133 3.30 3.93 0.10
CA GLU A 133 2.53 4.76 1.07
C GLU A 133 3.39 5.87 1.70
N ASN A 134 4.71 5.68 1.78
CA ASN A 134 5.67 6.68 2.22
C ASN A 134 6.64 6.97 1.06
N PRO A 135 6.21 7.75 0.06
CA PRO A 135 7.05 8.06 -1.09
C PRO A 135 8.24 8.93 -0.68
N LYS A 136 9.41 8.61 -1.21
CA LYS A 136 10.64 9.37 -1.03
C LYS A 136 10.96 10.15 -2.29
N VAL A 137 11.74 11.21 -2.15
CA VAL A 137 12.26 11.97 -3.31
C VAL A 137 12.96 11.02 -4.29
N GLY A 138 12.52 11.06 -5.54
CA GLY A 138 12.99 10.20 -6.63
C GLY A 138 12.09 8.99 -6.91
N ASP A 139 11.12 8.67 -6.05
CA ASP A 139 10.24 7.53 -6.26
C ASP A 139 9.24 7.76 -7.41
N GLU A 140 8.91 6.68 -8.12
CA GLU A 140 7.75 6.62 -8.99
C GLU A 140 6.53 6.19 -8.16
N VAL A 141 5.59 7.12 -7.96
CA VAL A 141 4.37 6.91 -7.19
C VAL A 141 3.26 6.47 -8.12
N PHE A 142 2.77 5.26 -7.92
CA PHE A 142 1.61 4.73 -8.62
C PHE A 142 0.35 5.23 -7.94
N LEU A 143 -0.50 5.94 -8.69
CA LEU A 143 -1.78 6.44 -8.24
C LEU A 143 -2.89 5.53 -8.78
N GLN A 144 -3.78 5.10 -7.90
CA GLN A 144 -4.95 4.33 -8.26
C GLN A 144 -6.18 4.99 -7.68
N ALA A 145 -7.10 5.37 -8.57
CA ALA A 145 -8.37 5.95 -8.21
C ALA A 145 -9.50 4.93 -8.40
N THR A 146 -10.53 5.03 -7.57
CA THR A 146 -11.75 4.22 -7.66
C THR A 146 -12.96 5.14 -7.59
N MET A 147 -13.83 5.08 -8.60
CA MET A 147 -15.12 5.78 -8.64
C MET A 147 -16.25 4.82 -8.25
N LEU A 148 -17.12 5.27 -7.36
CA LEU A 148 -18.12 4.44 -6.66
C LEU A 148 -19.49 4.42 -7.34
N ASP A 149 -19.80 5.43 -8.14
CA ASP A 149 -21.08 5.58 -8.83
C ASP A 149 -20.87 5.54 -10.35
N LEU A 150 -20.66 4.33 -10.86
CA LEU A 150 -20.91 4.03 -12.27
C LEU A 150 -22.32 3.46 -12.38
N SER A 151 -23.31 4.34 -12.24
CA SER A 151 -24.70 4.05 -12.60
C SER A 151 -24.80 3.85 -14.12
N GLY A 152 -24.56 2.63 -14.59
CA GLY A 152 -25.09 2.11 -15.88
C GLY A 152 -24.72 2.85 -17.17
N GLY A 153 -23.74 3.76 -17.18
CA GLY A 153 -23.32 4.49 -18.39
C GLY A 153 -22.20 3.80 -19.15
N THR A 154 -22.43 3.48 -20.43
CA THR A 154 -21.51 2.78 -21.36
C THR A 154 -20.26 3.57 -21.77
N THR A 155 -19.96 4.70 -21.12
CA THR A 155 -18.79 5.53 -21.45
C THR A 155 -17.74 5.35 -20.37
N ALA A 156 -16.52 4.94 -20.73
CA ALA A 156 -15.39 4.96 -19.80
C ALA A 156 -15.23 6.40 -19.28
N PRO A 157 -15.42 6.67 -17.98
CA PRO A 157 -15.38 8.04 -17.49
C PRO A 157 -13.93 8.56 -17.57
N ASP A 158 -13.77 9.79 -18.06
CA ASP A 158 -12.50 10.51 -18.02
C ASP A 158 -12.25 10.93 -16.57
N LEU A 159 -11.05 10.64 -16.08
CA LEU A 159 -10.61 10.98 -14.74
C LEU A 159 -9.26 11.68 -14.80
N ARG A 160 -9.22 12.88 -14.23
CA ARG A 160 -8.02 13.72 -14.20
C ARG A 160 -7.68 14.10 -12.76
N ALA A 161 -6.40 14.39 -12.53
CA ALA A 161 -5.93 15.03 -11.31
C ALA A 161 -5.11 16.25 -11.64
N ARG A 162 -5.39 17.36 -10.97
CA ARG A 162 -4.46 18.49 -10.87
C ARG A 162 -3.59 18.31 -9.65
N ILE A 163 -2.29 18.37 -9.83
CA ILE A 163 -1.30 18.23 -8.77
C ILE A 163 -0.59 19.56 -8.58
N THR A 164 -0.54 20.03 -7.35
CA THR A 164 0.27 21.19 -6.94
C THR A 164 1.44 20.67 -6.11
N ALA A 165 2.66 20.88 -6.60
CA ALA A 165 3.88 20.51 -5.91
C ALA A 165 4.23 21.50 -4.77
N PRO A 166 5.15 21.15 -3.85
CA PRO A 166 5.53 22.02 -2.74
C PRO A 166 6.08 23.40 -3.15
N ASP A 167 6.64 23.52 -4.35
CA ASP A 167 7.14 24.78 -4.93
C ASP A 167 6.03 25.63 -5.58
N GLY A 168 4.78 25.16 -5.57
CA GLY A 168 3.63 25.81 -6.18
C GLY A 168 3.46 25.50 -7.68
N SER A 169 4.37 24.74 -8.30
CA SER A 169 4.19 24.30 -9.69
C SER A 169 3.00 23.35 -9.80
N THR A 170 2.23 23.47 -10.88
CA THR A 170 1.05 22.65 -11.14
C THR A 170 1.26 21.75 -12.35
N SER A 171 0.76 20.52 -12.27
CA SER A 171 0.71 19.59 -13.41
C SER A 171 -0.63 18.85 -13.42
N ASP A 172 -1.12 18.53 -14.62
CA ASP A 172 -2.34 17.72 -14.79
C ASP A 172 -1.94 16.28 -15.17
N LEU A 173 -2.57 15.30 -14.54
CA LEU A 173 -2.43 13.88 -14.84
C LEU A 173 -3.75 13.28 -15.30
N GLU A 174 -3.67 12.44 -16.32
CA GLU A 174 -4.79 11.63 -16.80
C GLU A 174 -4.69 10.20 -16.25
N PHE A 175 -5.83 9.62 -15.88
CA PHE A 175 -5.91 8.26 -15.39
C PHE A 175 -6.44 7.31 -16.47
N ALA A 176 -5.74 6.21 -16.68
CA ALA A 176 -6.18 5.15 -17.57
C ALA A 176 -7.09 4.16 -16.84
N ALA A 177 -8.26 3.85 -17.41
CA ALA A 177 -9.13 2.80 -16.91
C ALA A 177 -8.45 1.43 -17.03
N ILE A 178 -8.59 0.58 -16.01
CA ILE A 178 -8.05 -0.79 -16.06
C ILE A 178 -9.11 -1.73 -16.63
N GLU A 179 -8.74 -2.51 -17.63
CA GLU A 179 -9.60 -3.56 -18.18
C GLU A 179 -10.03 -4.58 -17.11
N GLY A 180 -11.34 -4.84 -17.01
CA GLY A 180 -11.94 -5.68 -15.96
C GLY A 180 -11.96 -5.04 -14.56
N GLY A 181 -11.40 -3.85 -14.37
CA GLY A 181 -11.46 -3.05 -13.16
C GLY A 181 -12.68 -2.11 -13.19
N TRP A 182 -13.82 -2.57 -12.68
CA TRP A 182 -15.04 -1.75 -12.60
C TRP A 182 -14.78 -0.46 -11.81
N GLY A 183 -14.71 0.68 -12.51
CA GLY A 183 -14.46 2.00 -11.92
C GLY A 183 -13.07 2.17 -11.33
N VAL A 184 -12.07 1.40 -11.76
CA VAL A 184 -10.69 1.51 -11.28
C VAL A 184 -9.81 2.13 -12.36
N PHE A 185 -9.08 3.17 -11.98
CA PHE A 185 -8.19 3.90 -12.87
C PHE A 185 -6.79 3.98 -12.29
N LYS A 186 -5.77 4.02 -13.15
CA LYS A 186 -4.36 4.11 -12.76
C LYS A 186 -3.63 5.19 -13.52
N THR A 187 -2.71 5.83 -12.82
CA THR A 187 -1.67 6.67 -13.41
C THR A 187 -0.41 6.56 -12.57
N LYS A 188 0.66 7.24 -12.99
CA LYS A 188 1.91 7.28 -12.25
C LYS A 188 2.49 8.68 -12.29
N MET A 189 3.16 9.07 -11.22
CA MET A 189 3.85 10.35 -11.12
C MET A 189 5.24 10.15 -10.51
N THR A 190 6.19 11.01 -10.85
CA THR A 190 7.53 11.00 -10.25
C THR A 190 7.62 12.16 -9.26
N VAL A 191 7.98 11.87 -8.01
CA VAL A 191 8.11 12.89 -6.96
C VAL A 191 9.54 13.41 -6.89
N GLN A 192 9.78 14.63 -7.36
CA GLN A 192 11.13 15.21 -7.47
C GLN A 192 11.53 16.04 -6.25
N GLN A 193 10.57 16.44 -5.43
CA GLN A 193 10.78 17.30 -4.27
C GLN A 193 10.18 16.66 -3.02
N GLY A 194 10.76 16.92 -1.87
CA GLY A 194 10.19 16.51 -0.59
C GLY A 194 9.23 17.58 -0.10
N GLY A 195 8.11 17.17 0.51
CA GLY A 195 7.06 18.09 0.97
C GLY A 195 5.66 17.57 0.69
N VAL A 196 4.68 18.44 0.87
CA VAL A 196 3.25 18.11 0.66
C VAL A 196 2.87 18.41 -0.78
N TYR A 197 2.37 17.40 -1.49
CA TYR A 197 1.74 17.53 -2.80
C TYR A 197 0.23 17.55 -2.61
N ALA A 198 -0.44 18.61 -3.06
CA ALA A 198 -1.89 18.69 -3.07
C ALA A 198 -2.44 18.13 -4.38
N LEU A 199 -3.43 17.24 -4.30
CA LEU A 199 -4.06 16.57 -5.43
C LEU A 199 -5.55 16.88 -5.45
N ASN A 200 -6.02 17.49 -6.53
CA ASN A 200 -7.43 17.69 -6.83
C ASN A 200 -7.83 16.71 -7.96
N LEU A 201 -8.51 15.63 -7.61
CA LEU A 201 -9.07 14.68 -8.57
C LEU A 201 -10.46 15.15 -8.98
N TYR A 202 -10.76 15.09 -10.26
CA TYR A 202 -12.07 15.44 -10.80
C TYR A 202 -12.37 14.64 -12.07
N SER A 203 -13.64 14.30 -12.25
CA SER A 203 -14.12 13.79 -13.54
C SER A 203 -14.66 14.97 -14.36
N PRO A 204 -14.12 15.28 -15.56
CA PRO A 204 -14.62 16.37 -16.38
C PRO A 204 -16.09 16.21 -16.80
N SER A 205 -16.54 14.96 -16.95
CA SER A 205 -17.92 14.61 -17.30
C SER A 205 -18.84 14.42 -16.10
N GLY A 206 -18.30 14.46 -14.87
CA GLY A 206 -19.03 14.21 -13.64
C GLY A 206 -18.97 15.38 -12.65
N SER A 207 -19.75 15.27 -11.57
CA SER A 207 -19.71 16.21 -10.44
C SER A 207 -18.76 15.76 -9.32
N GLN A 208 -18.20 14.56 -9.42
CA GLN A 208 -17.36 13.95 -8.41
C GLN A 208 -15.98 14.63 -8.36
N LYS A 209 -15.59 15.05 -7.16
CA LYS A 209 -14.28 15.63 -6.87
C LYS A 209 -13.71 15.03 -5.59
N LEU A 210 -12.39 14.94 -5.52
CA LEU A 210 -11.67 14.51 -4.33
C LEU A 210 -10.42 15.37 -4.17
N ASP A 211 -10.36 16.10 -3.05
CA ASP A 211 -9.17 16.80 -2.61
C ASP A 211 -8.39 15.92 -1.63
N THR A 212 -7.11 15.73 -1.87
CA THR A 212 -6.24 14.93 -1.01
C THR A 212 -4.79 15.40 -1.08
N GLU A 213 -3.96 14.90 -0.18
CA GLU A 213 -2.55 15.28 -0.07
C GLU A 213 -1.67 14.03 0.00
N ILE A 214 -0.49 14.11 -0.61
CA ILE A 214 0.57 13.11 -0.52
C ILE A 214 1.79 13.78 0.10
N VAL A 215 2.30 13.21 1.19
CA VAL A 215 3.51 13.68 1.85
C VAL A 215 4.69 12.88 1.32
N VAL A 216 5.69 13.57 0.77
CA VAL A 216 6.92 12.98 0.23
C VAL A 216 8.07 13.24 1.18
N ASP A 217 8.71 12.16 1.64
CA ASP A 217 9.86 12.22 2.53
C ASP A 217 11.11 12.67 1.77
N LYS A 218 11.80 13.66 2.34
CA LYS A 218 13.14 14.04 1.91
C LYS A 218 14.15 13.18 2.66
N PRO A 219 14.91 12.28 2.01
CA PRO A 219 15.96 11.56 2.71
C PRO A 219 16.98 12.59 3.22
N THR A 220 17.10 12.67 4.54
CA THR A 220 18.20 13.42 5.16
C THR A 220 19.42 12.53 5.03
N LEU A 221 20.36 12.90 4.16
CA LEU A 221 21.68 12.27 4.15
C LEU A 221 22.34 12.61 5.50
N GLU A 222 22.23 11.72 6.48
CA GLU A 222 23.07 11.80 7.67
C GLU A 222 24.52 11.79 7.20
N LYS A 223 25.20 12.93 7.32
CA LYS A 223 26.66 12.97 7.21
C LYS A 223 27.19 12.19 8.42
N ILE A 224 27.80 11.03 8.16
CA ILE A 224 28.62 10.32 9.15
C ILE A 224 29.56 11.36 9.75
N GLY A 225 29.41 11.62 11.06
CA GLY A 225 30.24 12.57 11.77
C GLY A 225 31.70 12.16 11.64
N GLN A 226 32.55 13.07 11.17
CA GLN A 226 34.00 12.87 11.27
C GLN A 226 34.34 12.86 12.76
N PRO A 227 34.99 11.80 13.29
CA PRO A 227 35.43 11.82 14.68
C PRO A 227 36.45 12.93 14.87
N THR A 228 36.09 13.92 15.68
CA THR A 228 37.04 14.90 16.21
C THR A 228 37.93 14.20 17.22
N ASN A 229 39.07 13.67 16.77
CA ASN A 229 40.33 13.64 17.54
C ASN A 229 41.47 13.09 16.68
N ALA A 230 42.10 13.98 15.91
CA ALA A 230 43.47 13.79 15.49
C ALA A 230 44.39 14.31 16.62
N LYS A 231 45.06 13.39 17.31
CA LYS A 231 46.16 13.58 18.25
C LYS A 231 45.88 14.43 19.50
N VAL A 232 45.80 13.75 20.64
CA VAL A 232 46.42 14.26 21.88
C VAL A 232 47.25 13.13 22.49
N LEU A 233 48.58 13.34 22.44
CA LEU A 233 49.70 12.74 23.19
C LEU A 233 49.82 11.20 23.28
#